data_AF-A0A936XXA1-F1
#
_entry.id   AF-A0A936XXA1-F1
#
_cell.length_a   1.000
_cell.length_b   1.000
_cell.length_c   1.000
_cell.angle_alpha   90.00
_cell.angle_beta   90.00
_cell.angle_gamma   90.00
#
_symmetry.space_group_name_H-M   'P 1'
#
loop_
_entity.id
_entity.type
_entity.pdbx_description
1 polymer ?
#
loop_
_entity_poly.entity_id
_entity_poly.type
_entity_poly.pdbx_seq_one_letter_code
_entity_poly.pdbx_strand_id
1 'polypeptide(L)'
;MKKSISVLLFMITLFTNAKAKSMADTVYTYYDAARNKYVLKGNELEYIPVNKKESSSGMYSGGTYDSKGLNKVEREKMESLFNAALADRIAQTDKNIKPNSAVEISIDSRKVSFILKAKSTINTSINNYLKQLIQN
;
A
#
# COMPACT_ATOMS: atom_id res chain seq x y z
N MET A 1 33.45 19.75 -1.35
CA MET A 1 32.24 18.98 -0.97
C MET A 1 31.01 19.69 -1.50
N LYS A 2 30.45 19.24 -2.63
CA LYS A 2 29.19 19.75 -3.17
C LYS A 2 28.31 18.55 -3.44
N LYS A 3 27.40 18.24 -2.52
CA LYS A 3 26.34 17.27 -2.77
C LYS A 3 25.01 17.81 -2.24
N SER A 4 24.21 18.22 -3.22
CA SER A 4 22.77 17.95 -3.28
C SER A 4 21.86 18.70 -2.32
N ILE A 5 21.68 20.00 -2.58
CA ILE A 5 20.51 20.78 -2.14
C ILE A 5 19.32 20.64 -3.13
N SER A 6 19.47 19.92 -4.25
CA SER A 6 18.46 19.86 -5.33
C SER A 6 17.35 18.81 -5.21
N VAL A 7 17.20 18.07 -4.10
CA VAL A 7 16.11 17.08 -3.97
C VAL A 7 14.95 17.57 -3.08
N LEU A 8 15.09 18.74 -2.46
CA LEU A 8 14.05 19.30 -1.57
C LEU A 8 12.83 19.87 -2.33
N LEU A 9 12.88 20.00 -3.65
CA LEU A 9 11.85 20.71 -4.43
C LEU A 9 10.88 19.81 -5.22
N PHE A 10 11.03 18.48 -5.19
CA PHE A 10 10.17 17.58 -5.99
C PHE A 10 8.94 17.03 -5.24
N MET A 11 8.83 17.25 -3.93
CA MET A 11 7.69 16.79 -3.12
C MET A 11 6.56 17.82 -3.02
N ILE A 12 6.84 19.10 -3.24
CA ILE A 12 5.83 20.17 -3.14
C ILE A 12 5.04 20.30 -4.45
N THR A 13 5.63 19.97 -5.60
CA THR A 13 4.98 20.16 -6.91
C THR A 13 3.91 19.12 -7.25
N LEU A 14 3.72 18.08 -6.44
CA LEU A 14 2.60 17.14 -6.60
C LEU A 14 1.28 17.65 -5.99
N PHE A 15 1.33 18.68 -5.14
CA PHE A 15 0.16 19.13 -4.37
C PHE A 15 -0.26 20.59 -4.59
N THR A 16 0.49 21.40 -5.34
CA THR A 16 0.19 22.85 -5.50
C THR A 16 -0.74 23.20 -6.66
N ASN A 17 -1.22 22.22 -7.44
CA ASN A 17 -2.25 22.42 -8.47
C ASN A 17 -3.42 21.44 -8.30
N ALA A 18 -3.86 21.24 -7.05
CA ALA A 18 -5.08 20.49 -6.78
C ALA A 18 -6.31 21.39 -6.99
N LYS A 19 -6.69 21.61 -8.26
CA LYS A 19 -8.12 21.64 -8.59
C LYS A 19 -8.64 20.32 -8.01
N ALA A 20 -9.52 20.35 -7.01
CA ALA A 20 -9.93 19.18 -6.22
C ALA A 20 -10.28 17.98 -7.12
N LYS A 21 -9.26 17.19 -7.43
CA LYS A 21 -9.34 16.08 -8.38
C LYS A 21 -9.78 14.90 -7.54
N SER A 22 -10.92 14.34 -7.92
CA SER A 22 -11.63 13.32 -7.16
C SER A 22 -10.67 12.22 -6.68
N MET A 23 -10.70 11.94 -5.36
CA MET A 23 -9.99 10.80 -4.74
C MET A 23 -10.47 9.43 -5.26
N ALA A 24 -11.43 9.40 -6.19
CA ALA A 24 -11.88 8.20 -6.89
C ALA A 24 -10.82 7.59 -7.83
N ASP A 25 -9.83 8.37 -8.28
CA ASP A 25 -8.85 7.90 -9.28
C ASP A 25 -7.56 7.31 -8.68
N THR A 26 -7.43 7.32 -7.35
CA THR A 26 -6.26 6.72 -6.67
C THR A 26 -6.48 5.24 -6.42
N VAL A 27 -5.50 4.42 -6.81
CA VAL A 27 -5.46 2.98 -6.53
C VAL A 27 -4.32 2.69 -5.57
N TYR A 28 -4.64 2.08 -4.43
CA TYR A 28 -3.64 1.59 -3.48
C TYR A 28 -3.54 0.08 -3.60
N THR A 29 -2.33 -0.43 -3.81
CA THR A 29 -2.06 -1.86 -3.81
C THR A 29 -1.12 -2.19 -2.65
N TYR A 30 -1.48 -3.19 -1.86
CA TYR A 30 -0.68 -3.68 -0.75
C TYR A 30 -0.39 -5.17 -0.95
N TYR A 31 0.88 -5.55 -0.80
CA TYR A 31 1.30 -6.94 -0.78
C TYR A 31 1.79 -7.29 0.61
N ASP A 32 1.16 -8.27 1.25
CA ASP A 32 1.57 -8.72 2.57
C ASP A 32 2.86 -9.58 2.52
N ALA A 33 3.31 -10.04 3.68
CA ALA A 33 4.48 -10.89 3.81
C ALA A 33 4.35 -12.24 3.06
N ALA A 34 3.11 -12.74 2.93
CA ALA A 34 2.77 -13.94 2.20
C ALA A 34 2.58 -13.69 0.69
N ARG A 35 2.62 -12.44 0.24
CA ARG A 35 2.37 -11.97 -1.13
C ARG A 35 0.90 -12.03 -1.55
N ASN A 36 -0.02 -12.13 -0.59
CA ASN A 36 -1.41 -11.85 -0.92
C ASN A 36 -1.54 -10.36 -1.24
N LYS A 37 -2.34 -10.05 -2.26
CA LYS A 37 -2.53 -8.71 -2.78
C LYS A 37 -3.85 -8.15 -2.25
N TYR A 38 -3.83 -6.92 -1.78
CA TYR A 38 -5.00 -6.13 -1.44
C TYR A 38 -5.04 -4.93 -2.38
N VAL A 39 -6.19 -4.66 -3.00
CA VAL A 39 -6.37 -3.55 -3.94
C VAL A 39 -7.53 -2.69 -3.44
N LEU A 40 -7.23 -1.44 -3.10
CA LEU A 40 -8.23 -0.42 -2.79
C LEU A 40 -8.40 0.49 -4.01
N LYS A 41 -9.59 0.45 -4.62
CA LYS A 41 -9.97 1.30 -5.76
C LYS A 41 -11.39 1.78 -5.56
N GLY A 42 -11.60 3.09 -5.57
CA GLY A 42 -12.91 3.63 -5.19
C GLY A 42 -13.33 3.10 -3.81
N ASN A 43 -14.60 2.83 -3.60
CA ASN A 43 -15.08 2.31 -2.32
C ASN A 43 -14.97 0.78 -2.21
N GLU A 44 -14.10 0.14 -2.99
CA GLU A 44 -13.96 -1.31 -3.01
C GLU A 44 -12.56 -1.73 -2.57
N LEU A 45 -12.50 -2.71 -1.68
CA LEU A 45 -11.29 -3.40 -1.27
C LEU A 45 -11.36 -4.85 -1.75
N GLU A 46 -10.46 -5.23 -2.64
CA GLU A 46 -10.31 -6.60 -3.11
C GLU A 46 -9.14 -7.29 -2.41
N TYR A 47 -9.32 -8.55 -2.03
CA TYR A 47 -8.28 -9.45 -1.57
C TYR A 47 -8.06 -10.55 -2.61
N ILE A 48 -6.85 -10.60 -3.13
CA ILE A 48 -6.40 -11.55 -4.13
C ILE A 48 -5.28 -12.39 -3.50
N PRO A 49 -5.59 -13.60 -3.02
CA PRO A 49 -4.60 -14.47 -2.42
C PRO A 49 -3.55 -14.90 -3.44
N VAL A 50 -2.30 -15.07 -3.01
CA VAL A 50 -1.25 -15.58 -3.90
C VAL A 50 -1.60 -17.00 -4.33
N ASN A 51 -1.57 -17.29 -5.63
CA ASN A 51 -1.90 -18.64 -6.11
C ASN A 51 -0.72 -19.61 -5.90
N LYS A 52 -1.00 -20.93 -5.92
CA LYS A 52 0.02 -21.97 -5.70
C LYS A 52 1.15 -21.94 -6.74
N LYS A 53 0.88 -21.49 -7.97
CA LYS A 53 1.87 -21.40 -9.07
C LYS A 53 2.83 -20.22 -8.89
N GLU A 54 2.41 -19.17 -8.21
CA GLU A 54 3.19 -17.95 -7.94
C GLU A 54 3.99 -18.03 -6.63
N SER A 55 3.78 -19.06 -5.81
CA SER A 55 4.55 -19.23 -4.57
C SER A 55 5.88 -19.95 -4.81
N SER A 56 6.96 -19.18 -4.94
CA SER A 56 8.33 -19.70 -5.04
C SER A 56 8.84 -20.36 -3.75
N SER A 57 8.10 -20.21 -2.64
CA SER A 57 8.47 -20.75 -1.32
C SER A 57 7.75 -22.05 -0.95
N GLY A 58 6.85 -22.57 -1.79
CA GLY A 58 6.02 -23.74 -1.46
C GLY A 58 4.92 -23.48 -0.42
N MET A 59 4.99 -22.38 0.35
CA MET A 59 3.91 -21.90 1.22
C MET A 59 2.82 -21.23 0.39
N TYR A 60 1.68 -21.92 0.24
CA TYR A 60 0.45 -21.41 -0.36
C TYR A 60 -0.56 -21.21 0.76
N SER A 61 -1.11 -20.00 0.91
CA SER A 61 -2.06 -19.68 1.98
C SER A 61 -3.43 -20.33 1.77
N GLY A 62 -3.74 -20.82 0.56
CA GLY A 62 -5.04 -21.43 0.28
C GLY A 62 -6.21 -20.45 0.28
N GLY A 63 -5.94 -19.13 0.29
CA GLY A 63 -6.99 -18.14 0.43
C GLY A 63 -7.98 -18.15 -0.74
N THR A 64 -9.21 -17.76 -0.45
CA THR A 64 -10.24 -17.47 -1.46
C THR A 64 -10.18 -15.98 -1.82
N TYR A 65 -10.44 -15.65 -3.08
CA TYR A 65 -10.68 -14.26 -3.47
C TYR A 65 -11.85 -13.69 -2.66
N ASP A 66 -11.73 -12.44 -2.22
CA ASP A 66 -12.80 -11.76 -1.51
C ASP A 66 -12.84 -10.27 -1.89
N SER A 67 -14.00 -9.64 -1.79
CA SER A 67 -14.17 -8.20 -2.02
C SER A 67 -15.18 -7.61 -1.04
N LYS A 68 -14.86 -6.43 -0.52
CA LYS A 68 -15.72 -5.68 0.38
C LYS A 68 -15.91 -4.24 -0.10
N GLY A 69 -17.16 -3.81 -0.15
CA GLY A 69 -17.52 -2.39 -0.21
C GLY A 69 -17.20 -1.69 1.12
N LEU A 70 -16.36 -0.66 1.07
CA LEU A 70 -15.99 0.16 2.21
C LEU A 70 -16.93 1.35 2.37
N ASN A 71 -17.28 1.66 3.62
CA ASN A 71 -17.89 2.94 3.94
C ASN A 71 -16.84 4.07 3.96
N LYS A 72 -17.30 5.32 4.05
CA LYS A 72 -16.44 6.51 4.03
C LYS A 72 -15.36 6.47 5.13
N VAL A 73 -15.72 6.09 6.35
CA VAL A 73 -14.78 6.06 7.49
C VAL A 73 -13.70 5.00 7.27
N GLU A 74 -14.09 3.82 6.75
CA GLU A 74 -13.15 2.75 6.45
C GLU A 74 -12.16 3.15 5.34
N ARG A 75 -12.67 3.80 4.30
CA ARG A 75 -11.87 4.34 3.20
C ARG A 75 -10.87 5.39 3.69
N GLU A 76 -11.34 6.41 4.40
CA GLU A 76 -10.49 7.49 4.92
C GLU A 76 -9.40 6.94 5.86
N LYS A 77 -9.73 5.92 6.66
CA LYS A 77 -8.76 5.27 7.54
C LYS A 77 -7.67 4.53 6.76
N MET A 78 -8.04 3.77 5.72
CA MET A 78 -7.06 3.10 4.85
C MET A 78 -6.13 4.10 4.17
N GLU A 79 -6.68 5.18 3.62
CA GLU A 79 -5.89 6.23 2.96
C GLU A 79 -4.91 6.89 3.91
N SER A 80 -5.35 7.22 5.12
CA SER A 80 -4.49 7.77 6.18
C SER A 80 -3.31 6.85 6.48
N LEU A 81 -3.54 5.54 6.57
CA LEU A 81 -2.47 4.57 6.80
C LEU A 81 -1.48 4.49 5.63
N PHE A 82 -1.95 4.49 4.38
CA PHE A 82 -1.06 4.47 3.23
C PHE A 82 -0.24 5.76 3.08
N ASN A 83 -0.86 6.91 3.33
CA ASN A 83 -0.17 8.20 3.31
C ASN A 83 0.88 8.29 4.43
N ALA A 84 0.57 7.77 5.63
CA ALA A 84 1.53 7.67 6.73
C ALA A 84 2.69 6.74 6.37
N ALA A 85 2.42 5.60 5.71
CA ALA A 85 3.45 4.68 5.25
C ALA A 85 4.38 5.29 4.19
N LEU A 86 3.83 6.10 3.29
CA LEU A 86 4.60 6.86 2.29
C LEU A 86 5.54 7.88 2.95
N ALA A 87 5.07 8.54 4.03
CA ALA A 87 5.83 9.54 4.78
C ALA A 87 6.89 8.92 5.73
N ASP A 88 6.66 7.72 6.26
CA ASP A 88 7.55 7.06 7.21
C ASP A 88 8.74 6.38 6.51
N ARG A 89 9.80 7.16 6.28
CA ARG A 89 11.06 6.66 5.69
C ARG A 89 11.81 5.68 6.58
N ILE A 90 11.60 5.71 7.91
CA ILE A 90 12.26 4.81 8.84
C ILE A 90 11.65 3.40 8.71
N ALA A 91 10.35 3.30 8.47
CA ALA A 91 9.66 2.04 8.20
C ALA A 91 10.01 1.43 6.83
N GLN A 92 10.51 2.23 5.89
CA GLN A 92 10.83 1.79 4.53
C GLN A 92 12.19 1.07 4.43
N THR A 93 12.35 0.24 3.40
CA THR A 93 13.61 -0.46 3.08
C THR A 93 13.72 -0.72 1.58
N ASP A 94 14.94 -0.82 1.06
CA ASP A 94 15.17 -1.24 -0.33
C ASP A 94 15.23 -2.77 -0.48
N LYS A 95 15.17 -3.52 0.63
CA LYS A 95 15.27 -4.98 0.62
C LYS A 95 13.90 -5.61 0.38
N ASN A 96 13.65 -6.04 -0.86
CA ASN A 96 12.46 -6.82 -1.23
C ASN A 96 12.59 -8.30 -0.86
N ILE A 97 12.75 -8.58 0.43
CA ILE A 97 12.86 -9.93 0.96
C ILE A 97 11.70 -10.21 1.93
N LYS A 98 11.20 -11.44 1.93
CA LYS A 98 10.28 -11.87 2.99
C LYS A 98 10.97 -11.71 4.35
N PRO A 99 10.26 -11.28 5.41
CA PRO A 99 8.81 -11.10 5.50
C PRO A 99 8.33 -9.65 5.30
N ASN A 100 9.06 -8.82 4.55
CA ASN A 100 8.65 -7.44 4.29
C ASN A 100 7.35 -7.39 3.47
N SER A 101 6.70 -6.24 3.45
CA SER A 101 5.50 -5.97 2.65
C SER A 101 5.78 -4.91 1.59
N ALA A 102 4.98 -4.83 0.54
CA ALA A 102 5.12 -3.80 -0.49
C ALA A 102 3.86 -2.97 -0.64
N VAL A 103 4.02 -1.69 -0.94
CA VAL A 103 2.93 -0.74 -1.21
C VAL A 103 3.16 -0.13 -2.57
N GLU A 104 2.08 0.01 -3.34
CA GLU A 104 2.05 0.77 -4.58
C GLU A 104 0.87 1.75 -4.53
N ILE A 105 1.13 3.00 -4.87
CA ILE A 105 0.12 4.05 -4.95
C ILE A 105 0.13 4.58 -6.38
N SER A 106 -0.99 4.42 -7.07
CA SER A 106 -1.16 4.86 -8.46
C SER A 106 -2.18 5.98 -8.53
N ILE A 107 -1.82 7.09 -9.17
CA ILE A 107 -2.68 8.27 -9.38
C ILE A 107 -2.55 8.63 -10.86
N ASP A 108 -3.62 8.43 -11.62
CA ASP A 108 -3.60 8.52 -13.09
C ASP A 108 -2.49 7.63 -13.69
N SER A 109 -1.53 8.21 -14.42
CA SER A 109 -0.37 7.55 -15.01
C SER A 109 0.85 7.50 -14.10
N ARG A 110 0.79 8.10 -12.90
CA ARG A 110 1.92 8.16 -11.96
C ARG A 110 1.82 7.05 -10.94
N LYS A 111 2.95 6.42 -10.66
CA LYS A 111 3.05 5.32 -9.69
C LYS A 111 4.23 5.56 -8.74
N VAL A 112 3.99 5.31 -7.46
CA VAL A 112 5.03 5.25 -6.43
C VAL A 112 4.96 3.88 -5.76
N SER A 113 6.10 3.19 -5.69
CA SER A 113 6.22 1.89 -5.02
C SER A 113 7.30 1.95 -3.94
N PHE A 114 7.04 1.31 -2.81
CA PHE A 114 7.99 1.20 -1.69
C PHE A 114 7.75 -0.08 -0.90
N ILE A 115 8.76 -0.49 -0.12
CA ILE A 115 8.72 -1.71 0.69
C ILE A 115 8.78 -1.32 2.16
N LEU A 116 7.93 -1.95 2.97
CA LEU A 116 7.84 -1.75 4.41
C LEU A 116 8.53 -2.89 5.16
N LYS A 117 9.34 -2.52 6.17
CA LYS A 117 9.92 -3.47 7.12
C LYS A 117 8.82 -4.23 7.84
N ALA A 118 8.95 -5.55 7.90
CA ALA A 118 7.93 -6.47 8.44
C ALA A 118 7.33 -6.03 9.78
N LYS A 119 8.17 -5.60 10.73
CA LYS A 119 7.79 -5.24 12.10
C LYS A 119 7.64 -3.73 12.34
N SER A 120 7.64 -2.91 11.29
CA SER A 120 7.39 -1.48 11.46
C SER A 120 5.95 -1.25 11.95
N THR A 121 5.76 -0.27 12.83
CA THR A 121 4.43 0.04 13.40
C THR A 121 3.40 0.24 12.29
N ILE A 122 3.76 0.98 11.25
CA ILE A 122 2.84 1.27 10.15
C ILE A 122 2.48 0.04 9.31
N ASN A 123 3.44 -0.88 9.08
CA ASN A 123 3.14 -2.13 8.38
C ASN A 123 2.19 -3.02 9.19
N THR A 124 2.40 -3.08 10.50
CA THR A 124 1.53 -3.83 11.40
C THR A 124 0.12 -3.23 11.42
N SER A 125 0.01 -1.90 11.48
CA SER A 125 -1.29 -1.21 11.44
C SER A 125 -2.05 -1.48 10.14
N ILE A 126 -1.38 -1.42 8.98
CA ILE A 126 -2.01 -1.73 7.69
C ILE A 126 -2.48 -3.19 7.65
N ASN A 127 -1.62 -4.14 8.02
CA ASN A 127 -1.98 -5.57 8.02
C ASN A 127 -3.20 -5.85 8.90
N ASN A 128 -3.19 -5.33 10.13
CA ASN A 128 -4.28 -5.59 11.06
C ASN A 128 -5.60 -5.01 10.55
N TYR A 129 -5.55 -3.80 10.00
CA TYR A 129 -6.75 -3.15 9.52
C TYR A 129 -7.32 -3.82 8.26
N LEU A 130 -6.47 -4.21 7.30
CA LEU A 130 -6.91 -4.98 6.12
C LEU A 130 -7.54 -6.33 6.50
N LYS A 131 -6.96 -7.04 7.48
CA LYS A 131 -7.53 -8.29 7.99
C LYS A 131 -8.88 -8.09 8.66
N GLN A 132 -9.05 -7.02 9.44
CA GLN A 132 -10.35 -6.68 10.04
C GLN A 132 -11.42 -6.36 9.00
N LEU A 133 -11.02 -5.81 7.84
CA LEU A 133 -11.98 -5.48 6.79
C LEU A 133 -12.47 -6.71 6.04
N ILE A 134 -11.59 -7.68 5.73
CA ILE A 134 -11.90 -8.78 4.80
C ILE A 134 -11.88 -10.18 5.44
N GLN A 135 -11.08 -10.43 6.46
CA GLN A 135 -10.86 -11.77 7.01
C GLN A 135 -11.62 -12.02 8.33
N ASN A 136 -12.86 -11.50 8.44
CA ASN A 136 -13.72 -11.76 9.60
C ASN A 136 -14.05 -13.24 9.75
#